data_AF-A0A011M8J9-F1
#
_entry.id   AF-A0A011M8J9-F1
#
_cell.length_a   1.000
_cell.length_b   1.000
_cell.length_c   1.000
_cell.angle_alpha   90.00
_cell.angle_beta   90.00
_cell.angle_gamma   90.00
#
_symmetry.space_group_name_H-M   'P 1'
#
loop_
_entity.id
_entity.type
_entity.pdbx_description
1 polymer ?
#
loop_
_entity_poly.entity_id
_entity_poly.type
_entity_poly.pdbx_seq_one_letter_code
_entity_poly.pdbx_strand_id
1 'polypeptide(L)'
;MNPLRHAIAAFVCAAALLLPAPPAAAAEAARPSFEAHSELFELVGRIRDGRLTLTLDDWASNEPISGARIEIDFAGHSRIAEAEADGTYTLDATPFAAPATYPLTITVIAGEQSDLLATDLVVGDSAAGATAAGIGGKEIGIAATLTLLAAVVAVRLRRRKGETA
;
A
#
# COMPACT_ATOMS: atom_id res chain seq x y z
N MET A 1 -1.30 -49.75 -54.11
CA MET A 1 -2.56 -49.05 -54.45
C MET A 1 -2.69 -47.83 -53.56
N ASN A 2 -2.82 -46.65 -54.17
CA ASN A 2 -2.85 -45.35 -53.50
C ASN A 2 -4.29 -44.79 -53.62
N PRO A 3 -5.01 -44.53 -52.52
CA PRO A 3 -6.19 -43.66 -52.53
C PRO A 3 -5.74 -42.26 -52.06
N LEU A 4 -5.51 -41.29 -52.94
CA LEU A 4 -6.54 -40.48 -53.58
C LEU A 4 -7.51 -39.88 -52.55
N ARG A 5 -7.40 -38.57 -52.26
CA ARG A 5 -8.39 -37.52 -52.58
C ARG A 5 -8.54 -36.41 -51.50
N HIS A 6 -8.15 -35.21 -51.95
CA HIS A 6 -8.88 -33.93 -51.89
C HIS A 6 -9.13 -33.19 -50.57
N ALA A 7 -8.76 -31.89 -50.65
CA ALA A 7 -9.36 -30.72 -50.00
C ALA A 7 -9.03 -30.54 -48.50
N ILE A 8 -8.77 -29.35 -47.96
CA ILE A 8 -9.47 -28.07 -48.12
C ILE A 8 -8.47 -26.94 -47.79
N ALA A 9 -8.47 -25.89 -48.62
CA ALA A 9 -7.80 -24.62 -48.34
C ALA A 9 -8.63 -23.78 -47.35
N ALA A 10 -7.94 -22.84 -46.69
CA ALA A 10 -8.44 -21.72 -45.90
C ALA A 10 -8.57 -21.94 -44.37
N PHE A 11 -7.57 -21.43 -43.64
CA PHE A 11 -7.84 -20.65 -42.44
C PHE A 11 -6.93 -19.43 -42.43
N VAL A 12 -7.48 -18.30 -42.89
CA VAL A 12 -6.86 -16.97 -42.83
C VAL A 12 -7.30 -16.30 -41.54
N CYS A 13 -6.36 -15.57 -40.94
CA CYS A 13 -6.54 -14.51 -39.93
C CYS A 13 -7.14 -14.86 -38.56
N ALA A 14 -6.28 -14.78 -37.54
CA ALA A 14 -6.45 -13.78 -36.48
C ALA A 14 -5.16 -13.69 -35.63
N ALA A 15 -4.14 -12.99 -36.14
CA ALA A 15 -3.11 -12.42 -35.29
C ALA A 15 -3.63 -11.04 -34.84
N ALA A 16 -4.34 -11.00 -33.72
CA ALA A 16 -4.71 -9.74 -33.08
C ALA A 16 -4.81 -9.93 -31.56
N LEU A 17 -3.97 -9.17 -30.86
CA LEU A 17 -4.12 -8.72 -29.48
C LEU A 17 -3.88 -9.77 -28.37
N LEU A 18 -2.60 -10.01 -28.08
CA LEU A 18 -2.18 -10.26 -26.69
C LEU A 18 -1.19 -9.17 -26.28
N LEU A 19 -1.68 -7.93 -26.21
CA LEU A 19 -0.98 -6.92 -25.42
C LEU A 19 -1.18 -7.29 -23.95
N PRO A 20 -0.12 -7.49 -23.15
CA PRO A 20 -0.28 -7.65 -21.72
C PRO A 20 -0.93 -6.38 -21.17
N ALA A 21 -2.03 -6.53 -20.44
CA ALA A 21 -2.62 -5.42 -19.70
C ALA A 21 -1.54 -4.84 -18.75
N PRO A 22 -1.42 -3.51 -18.64
CA PRO A 22 -0.49 -2.91 -17.69
C PRO A 22 -0.83 -3.44 -16.28
N PRO A 23 0.17 -3.69 -15.42
CA PRO A 23 -0.10 -4.05 -14.05
C PRO A 23 -1.00 -2.96 -13.46
N ALA A 24 -2.17 -3.35 -12.97
CA ALA A 24 -3.00 -2.45 -12.20
C ALA A 24 -2.11 -1.90 -11.08
N ALA A 25 -1.82 -0.61 -11.11
CA ALA A 25 -1.14 0.05 -10.00
C ALA A 25 -1.99 -0.27 -8.78
N ALA A 26 -1.43 -1.06 -7.85
CA ALA A 26 -2.10 -1.33 -6.59
C ALA A 26 -2.36 0.03 -5.95
N ALA A 27 -3.62 0.43 -5.85
CA ALA A 27 -3.99 1.63 -5.14
C ALA A 27 -3.42 1.47 -3.72
N GLU A 28 -2.47 2.32 -3.34
CA GLU A 28 -2.01 2.35 -1.96
C GLU A 28 -3.23 2.61 -1.08
N ALA A 29 -3.47 1.74 -0.10
CA ALA A 29 -4.61 1.89 0.78
C ALA A 29 -4.55 3.30 1.39
N ALA A 30 -5.65 4.06 1.22
CA ALA A 30 -5.74 5.41 1.77
C ALA A 30 -5.53 5.32 3.28
N ARG A 31 -4.53 6.06 3.78
CA ARG A 31 -4.21 6.08 5.21
C ARG A 31 -5.29 6.87 5.96
N PRO A 32 -5.64 6.50 7.21
CA PRO A 32 -6.59 7.26 8.01
C PRO A 32 -6.15 8.72 8.18
N SER A 33 -7.09 9.63 7.97
CA SER A 33 -6.89 11.08 8.11
C SER A 33 -8.19 11.77 8.49
N PHE A 34 -8.08 12.96 9.03
CA PHE A 34 -9.22 13.86 9.30
C PHE A 34 -8.84 15.29 8.97
N GLU A 35 -9.87 16.13 8.84
CA GLU A 35 -9.76 17.58 8.74
C GLU A 35 -10.79 18.19 9.71
N ALA A 36 -10.43 19.31 10.34
CA ALA A 36 -11.30 20.10 11.19
C ALA A 36 -10.93 21.57 11.04
N HIS A 37 -11.91 22.45 11.02
CA HIS A 37 -11.65 23.88 10.84
C HIS A 37 -12.60 24.75 11.67
N SER A 38 -12.21 26.00 11.85
CA SER A 38 -13.03 27.09 12.38
C SER A 38 -12.76 28.38 11.61
N GLU A 39 -13.27 29.51 12.09
CA GLU A 39 -12.96 30.82 11.50
C GLU A 39 -11.48 31.23 11.71
N LEU A 40 -10.77 30.57 12.62
CA LEU A 40 -9.38 30.87 12.97
C LEU A 40 -8.40 29.84 12.43
N PHE A 41 -8.78 28.56 12.43
CA PHE A 41 -7.83 27.47 12.26
C PHE A 41 -8.29 26.46 11.23
N GLU A 42 -7.34 25.92 10.47
CA GLU A 42 -7.47 24.67 9.73
C GLU A 42 -6.52 23.64 10.34
N LEU A 43 -7.03 22.46 10.70
CA LEU A 43 -6.25 21.38 11.29
C LEU A 43 -6.44 20.11 10.47
N VAL A 44 -5.33 19.56 9.98
CA VAL A 44 -5.33 18.29 9.24
C VAL A 44 -4.52 17.27 10.00
N GLY A 45 -5.12 16.11 10.26
CA GLY A 45 -4.45 14.98 10.91
C GLY A 45 -4.27 13.80 9.97
N ARG A 46 -3.10 13.16 9.98
CA ARG A 46 -2.78 11.98 9.16
C ARG A 46 -2.08 10.91 10.00
N ILE A 47 -2.55 9.67 9.92
CA ILE A 47 -1.90 8.53 10.56
C ILE A 47 -0.91 7.89 9.58
N ARG A 48 0.34 7.78 10.01
CA ARG A 48 1.41 7.11 9.28
C ARG A 48 2.39 6.47 10.25
N ASP A 49 2.73 5.22 10.01
CA ASP A 49 3.80 4.50 10.71
C ASP A 49 3.64 4.55 12.25
N GLY A 50 2.40 4.43 12.73
CA GLY A 50 2.05 4.46 14.16
C GLY A 50 1.98 5.85 14.79
N ARG A 51 2.08 6.92 13.99
CA ARG A 51 2.05 8.31 14.44
C ARG A 51 0.92 9.09 13.79
N LEU A 52 0.21 9.88 14.57
CA LEU A 52 -0.69 10.90 14.09
C LEU A 52 0.13 12.19 13.95
N THR A 53 0.25 12.68 12.72
CA THR A 53 0.92 13.96 12.43
C THR A 53 -0.14 14.98 12.07
N LEU A 54 -0.02 16.17 12.65
CA LEU A 54 -0.95 17.27 12.53
C LEU A 54 -0.25 18.47 11.87
N THR A 55 -0.95 19.14 10.97
CA THR A 55 -0.59 20.46 10.43
C THR A 55 -1.68 21.45 10.79
N LEU A 56 -1.29 22.61 11.29
CA LEU A 56 -2.19 23.68 11.70
C LEU A 56 -1.89 24.92 10.87
N ASP A 57 -2.90 25.42 10.17
CA ASP A 57 -2.79 26.62 9.32
C ASP A 57 -3.84 27.66 9.77
N ASP A 58 -3.57 28.93 9.49
CA ASP A 58 -4.56 30.01 9.61
C ASP A 58 -5.63 29.86 8.54
N TRP A 59 -6.90 29.85 8.93
CA TRP A 59 -8.00 29.55 8.00
C TRP A 59 -8.13 30.58 6.85
N ALA A 60 -7.87 31.86 7.13
CA ALA A 60 -8.07 32.93 6.15
C ALA A 60 -6.94 33.02 5.13
N SER A 61 -5.71 32.76 5.56
CA SER A 61 -4.49 32.95 4.77
C SER A 61 -3.81 31.65 4.33
N ASN A 62 -4.18 30.52 4.92
CA ASN A 62 -3.52 29.22 4.76
C ASN A 62 -2.03 29.26 5.16
N GLU A 63 -1.63 30.19 6.03
CA GLU A 63 -0.26 30.27 6.54
C GLU A 63 -0.07 29.29 7.71
N PRO A 64 1.03 28.52 7.75
CA PRO A 64 1.28 27.59 8.85
C PRO A 64 1.43 28.28 10.21
N ILE A 65 0.78 27.73 11.24
CA ILE A 65 0.83 28.20 12.62
C ILE A 65 1.72 27.26 13.46
N SER A 66 2.87 27.78 13.89
CA SER A 66 3.80 27.10 14.79
C SER A 66 3.59 27.52 16.25
N GLY A 67 4.01 26.67 17.19
CA GLY A 67 3.99 26.98 18.63
C GLY A 67 2.59 26.95 19.28
N ALA A 68 1.61 26.30 18.63
CA ALA A 68 0.31 26.07 19.21
C ALA A 68 0.34 24.93 20.25
N ARG A 69 -0.58 24.96 21.20
CA ARG A 69 -0.96 23.80 22.00
C ARG A 69 -2.19 23.17 21.36
N ILE A 70 -2.07 21.90 20.98
CA ILE A 70 -3.17 21.13 20.40
C ILE A 70 -3.47 19.97 21.35
N GLU A 71 -4.67 19.99 21.94
CA GLU A 71 -5.19 18.96 22.82
C GLU A 71 -6.32 18.20 22.11
N ILE A 72 -6.21 16.88 22.02
CA ILE A 72 -7.18 15.99 21.39
C ILE A 72 -7.83 15.12 22.45
N ASP A 73 -9.14 15.27 22.58
CA ASP A 73 -10.04 14.44 23.36
C ASP A 73 -10.69 13.38 22.48
N PHE A 74 -10.60 12.12 22.89
CA PHE A 74 -11.24 10.98 22.22
C PHE A 74 -11.53 9.86 23.23
N ALA A 75 -12.69 9.22 23.13
CA ALA A 75 -13.07 8.08 23.97
C ALA A 75 -12.86 8.29 25.50
N GLY A 76 -13.01 9.52 26.01
CA GLY A 76 -12.79 9.87 27.41
C GLY A 76 -11.31 10.03 27.82
N HIS A 77 -10.40 10.07 26.85
CA HIS A 77 -8.98 10.34 27.03
C HIS A 77 -8.62 11.69 26.41
N SER A 78 -7.74 12.45 27.09
CA SER A 78 -7.12 13.66 26.55
C SER A 78 -5.62 13.43 26.28
N ARG A 79 -5.12 13.95 25.15
CA ARG A 79 -3.70 13.90 24.78
C ARG A 79 -3.28 15.24 24.16
N ILE A 80 -2.10 15.72 24.53
CA ILE A 80 -1.51 16.95 23.97
C ILE A 80 -0.46 16.54 22.92
N ALA A 81 -0.56 17.11 21.73
CA ALA A 81 0.40 16.87 20.66
C ALA A 81 1.75 17.52 20.95
N GLU A 82 2.83 16.82 20.63
CA GLU A 82 4.20 17.30 20.74
C GLU A 82 4.54 18.15 19.51
N ALA A 83 5.03 19.38 19.71
CA ALA A 83 5.45 20.24 18.61
C ALA A 83 6.83 19.82 18.08
N GLU A 84 6.94 19.70 16.77
CA GLU A 84 8.16 19.29 16.07
C GLU A 84 8.90 20.51 15.47
N ALA A 85 10.18 20.32 15.16
CA ALA A 85 11.03 21.38 14.62
C ALA A 85 10.62 21.87 13.21
N ASP A 86 9.85 21.08 12.46
CA ASP A 86 9.36 21.40 11.13
C ASP A 86 7.99 22.12 11.14
N GLY A 87 7.46 22.43 12.33
CA GLY A 87 6.16 23.09 12.51
C GLY A 87 4.97 22.13 12.56
N THR A 88 5.19 20.82 12.42
CA THR A 88 4.14 19.82 12.64
C THR A 88 3.94 19.51 14.12
N TYR A 89 2.85 18.83 14.44
CA TYR A 89 2.59 18.33 15.79
C TYR A 89 2.32 16.83 15.75
N THR A 90 2.81 16.06 16.72
CA THR A 90 2.69 14.60 16.69
C THR A 90 2.10 13.98 17.95
N LEU A 91 1.39 12.88 17.75
CA LEU A 91 0.83 12.01 18.79
C LEU A 91 1.08 10.55 18.43
N ASP A 92 1.25 9.71 19.46
CA ASP A 92 1.18 8.26 19.30
C ASP A 92 -0.23 7.85 18.80
N ALA A 93 -0.28 7.10 17.70
CA ALA A 93 -1.53 6.66 17.09
C ALA A 93 -1.99 5.27 17.55
N THR A 94 -1.28 4.64 18.49
CA THR A 94 -1.67 3.34 19.08
C THR A 94 -3.13 3.29 19.55
N PRO A 95 -3.72 4.37 20.15
CA PRO A 95 -5.13 4.36 20.52
C PRO A 95 -6.11 4.23 19.35
N PHE A 96 -5.68 4.56 18.13
CA PHE A 96 -6.46 4.52 16.89
C PHE A 96 -6.17 3.28 16.03
N ALA A 97 -5.56 2.23 16.61
CA ALA A 97 -5.17 1.04 15.86
C ALA A 97 -6.34 0.14 15.44
N ALA A 98 -7.47 0.22 16.15
CA ALA A 98 -8.64 -0.60 15.85
C ALA A 98 -9.50 0.05 14.75
N PRO A 99 -10.04 -0.73 13.80
CA PRO A 99 -11.04 -0.23 12.86
C PRO A 99 -12.27 0.31 13.60
N ALA A 100 -12.48 1.62 13.53
CA ALA A 100 -13.57 2.34 14.16
C ALA A 100 -13.66 3.78 13.62
N THR A 101 -14.80 4.42 13.89
CA THR A 101 -14.88 5.89 13.85
C THR A 101 -14.60 6.42 15.24
N TYR A 102 -13.63 7.32 15.35
CA TYR A 102 -13.24 7.98 16.58
C TYR A 102 -13.71 9.43 16.54
N PRO A 103 -14.76 9.82 17.30
CA PRO A 103 -15.12 11.21 17.47
C PRO A 103 -14.01 11.93 18.23
N LEU A 104 -13.51 13.02 17.64
CA LEU A 104 -12.46 13.85 18.18
C LEU A 104 -13.05 15.21 18.57
N THR A 105 -12.69 15.67 19.76
CA THR A 105 -12.84 17.07 20.17
C THR A 105 -11.44 17.63 20.34
N ILE A 106 -11.14 18.76 19.73
CA ILE A 106 -9.77 19.26 19.62
C ILE A 106 -9.74 20.71 20.08
N THR A 107 -9.01 20.98 21.15
CA THR A 107 -8.76 22.35 21.61
C THR A 107 -7.44 22.84 21.03
N VAL A 108 -7.48 23.94 20.28
CA VAL A 108 -6.30 24.61 19.73
C VAL A 108 -6.10 25.93 20.45
N ILE A 109 -4.88 26.18 20.93
CA ILE A 109 -4.48 27.45 21.54
C ILE A 109 -3.19 27.92 20.87
N ALA A 110 -3.24 29.05 20.17
CA ALA A 110 -2.12 29.67 19.48
C ALA A 110 -1.99 31.14 19.90
N GLY A 111 -1.02 31.46 20.75
CA GLY A 111 -0.91 32.80 21.34
C GLY A 111 -2.15 33.15 22.16
N GLU A 112 -2.82 34.24 21.78
CA GLU A 112 -4.06 34.74 22.43
C GLU A 112 -5.33 34.16 21.79
N GLN A 113 -5.20 33.36 20.72
CA GLN A 113 -6.32 32.76 20.01
C GLN A 113 -6.56 31.34 20.51
N SER A 114 -7.83 30.98 20.70
CA SER A 114 -8.21 29.62 21.04
C SER A 114 -9.53 29.24 20.39
N ASP A 115 -9.66 27.97 20.00
CA ASP A 115 -10.92 27.43 19.50
C ASP A 115 -11.07 25.94 19.80
N LEU A 116 -12.31 25.46 19.74
CA LEU A 116 -12.68 24.06 19.89
C LEU A 116 -13.20 23.51 18.55
N LEU A 117 -12.48 22.55 17.99
CA LEU A 117 -12.81 21.87 16.74
C LEU A 117 -13.42 20.50 17.04
N ALA A 118 -14.28 20.01 16.16
CA ALA A 118 -14.86 18.67 16.25
C ALA A 118 -14.81 17.99 14.87
N THR A 119 -14.43 16.72 14.85
CA THR A 119 -14.34 15.91 13.63
C THR A 119 -14.35 14.43 13.97
N ASP A 120 -14.43 13.58 12.95
CA ASP A 120 -14.36 12.14 13.08
C ASP A 120 -13.08 11.62 12.39
N LEU A 121 -12.26 10.86 13.12
CA LEU A 121 -11.20 10.05 12.53
C LEU A 121 -11.76 8.67 12.18
N VAL A 122 -11.89 8.38 10.90
CA VAL A 122 -12.35 7.07 10.42
C VAL A 122 -11.15 6.18 10.14
N VAL A 123 -11.04 5.10 10.91
CA VAL A 123 -10.04 4.03 10.71
C VAL A 123 -10.78 2.83 10.13
N GLY A 124 -10.52 2.56 8.85
CA GLY A 124 -11.10 1.40 8.16
C GLY A 124 -10.41 0.10 8.53
N ASP A 125 -11.06 -1.02 8.20
CA ASP A 125 -10.52 -2.37 8.32
C ASP A 125 -9.47 -2.60 7.22
N SER A 126 -8.36 -1.89 7.28
CA SER A 126 -7.21 -2.16 6.44
C SER A 126 -6.55 -3.40 7.01
N ALA A 127 -6.59 -4.51 6.26
CA ALA A 127 -5.81 -5.70 6.54
C ALA A 127 -4.36 -5.28 6.82
N ALA A 128 -4.02 -5.23 8.10
CA ALA A 128 -2.81 -4.64 8.62
C ALA A 128 -1.62 -5.24 7.88
N GLY A 129 -0.86 -4.38 7.19
CA GLY A 129 0.40 -4.72 6.56
C GLY A 129 0.32 -5.96 5.67
N ALA A 130 0.20 -5.74 4.36
CA ALA A 130 1.03 -6.51 3.47
C ALA A 130 2.48 -6.24 3.91
N THR A 131 2.97 -7.02 4.89
CA THR A 131 4.34 -7.46 4.84
C THR A 131 4.53 -7.82 3.38
N ALA A 132 5.32 -7.03 2.67
CA ALA A 132 5.96 -7.53 1.49
C ALA A 132 6.72 -8.74 2.01
N ALA A 133 6.05 -9.89 1.99
CA ALA A 133 6.68 -11.18 1.93
C ALA A 133 7.51 -11.05 0.65
N GLY A 134 8.70 -10.47 0.81
CA GLY A 134 9.74 -10.51 -0.18
C GLY A 134 9.74 -11.94 -0.62
N ILE A 135 9.44 -12.14 -1.90
CA ILE A 135 9.32 -13.44 -2.52
C ILE A 135 10.67 -14.10 -2.24
N GLY A 136 10.71 -14.87 -1.15
CA GLY A 136 11.89 -15.54 -0.67
C GLY A 136 12.17 -16.57 -1.73
N GLY A 137 13.16 -16.27 -2.58
CA GLY A 137 13.61 -17.10 -3.68
C GLY A 137 14.17 -18.43 -3.17
N LYS A 138 13.29 -19.33 -2.72
CA LYS A 138 13.65 -20.67 -2.26
C LYS A 138 12.62 -21.75 -2.59
N GLU A 139 11.76 -21.49 -3.58
CA GLU A 139 10.83 -22.48 -4.14
C GLU A 139 10.93 -22.58 -5.68
N ILE A 140 12.14 -22.40 -6.23
CA ILE A 140 12.50 -22.99 -7.54
C ILE A 140 13.54 -24.07 -7.26
N GLY A 141 13.12 -25.09 -6.51
CA GLY A 141 13.98 -26.20 -6.08
C GLY A 141 13.47 -27.58 -6.49
N ILE A 142 12.40 -27.68 -7.30
CA ILE A 142 11.80 -28.98 -7.67
C ILE A 142 11.72 -29.20 -9.20
N ALA A 143 12.00 -28.19 -10.04
CA ALA A 143 11.99 -28.34 -11.50
C ALA A 143 13.37 -28.66 -12.14
N ALA A 144 14.45 -28.71 -11.37
CA ALA A 144 15.82 -28.86 -11.89
C ALA A 144 16.36 -30.31 -11.89
N THR A 145 15.67 -31.27 -11.26
CA THR A 145 16.17 -32.66 -11.13
C THR A 145 15.73 -33.60 -12.26
N LEU A 146 14.66 -33.28 -12.99
CA LEU A 146 14.18 -34.11 -14.11
C LEU A 146 14.92 -33.86 -15.44
N THR A 147 15.53 -32.69 -15.62
CA THR A 147 16.30 -32.35 -16.84
C THR A 147 17.70 -32.96 -16.86
N LEU A 148 18.34 -33.12 -15.69
CA LEU A 148 19.66 -33.76 -15.58
C LEU A 148 19.61 -35.28 -15.84
N LEU A 149 18.52 -35.97 -15.44
CA LEU A 149 18.40 -37.41 -15.66
C LEU A 149 18.19 -37.76 -17.15
N ALA A 150 17.44 -36.94 -17.89
CA ALA A 150 17.23 -37.11 -19.33
C ALA A 150 18.53 -36.91 -20.14
N ALA A 151 19.39 -35.97 -19.73
CA ALA A 151 20.67 -35.72 -20.40
C ALA A 151 21.65 -36.90 -20.24
N VAL A 152 21.71 -37.53 -19.06
CA VAL A 152 22.61 -38.67 -18.80
C VAL A 152 22.19 -39.91 -19.60
N VAL A 153 20.89 -40.20 -19.71
CA VAL A 153 20.37 -41.34 -20.50
C VAL A 153 20.65 -41.14 -22.00
N ALA A 154 20.45 -39.93 -22.53
CA ALA A 154 20.70 -39.63 -23.93
C ALA A 154 22.19 -39.78 -24.32
N VAL A 155 23.12 -39.38 -23.45
CA VAL A 155 24.57 -39.52 -23.70
C VAL A 155 25.00 -41.00 -23.63
N ARG A 156 24.47 -41.79 -22.70
CA ARG A 156 24.76 -43.24 -22.62
C ARG A 156 24.27 -44.01 -23.84
N LEU A 157 23.11 -43.67 -24.40
CA LEU A 157 22.58 -44.34 -25.60
C LEU A 157 23.34 -43.95 -26.88
N ARG A 158 23.83 -42.71 -26.99
CA ARG A 158 24.68 -42.29 -28.12
C ARG A 158 26.04 -42.97 -28.12
N ARG A 159 26.65 -43.20 -26.94
CA ARG A 159 27.92 -43.93 -26.83
C ARG A 159 27.80 -45.41 -27.22
N ARG A 160 26.66 -46.06 -26.93
CA ARG A 160 26.43 -47.48 -27.29
C ARG A 160 26.18 -47.72 -28.79
N LYS A 161 25.82 -46.68 -29.55
CA LYS A 161 25.68 -46.75 -31.02
C LYS A 161 26.97 -46.41 -31.77
N GLY A 162 28.07 -46.14 -31.05
CA GLY A 162 29.39 -45.88 -31.62
C GLY A 162 30.34 -47.09 -31.65
N GLU A 163 29.92 -48.26 -31.15
CA GLU A 163 30.69 -49.51 -31.18
C GLU A 163 29.91 -50.60 -31.91
N THR A 164 29.79 -50.44 -33.22
CA THR A 164 29.65 -51.54 -34.18
C THR A 164 30.34 -51.10 -35.48
N ALA A 165 31.64 -51.37 -35.55
CA ALA A 165 32.28 -51.86 -36.76
C ALA A 165 32.47 -53.38 -36.56
#